data_AF-X0TP20-F1
#
_entry.id   AF-X0TP20-F1
#
_cell.length_a   1.000
_cell.length_b   1.000
_cell.length_c   1.000
_cell.angle_alpha   90.00
_cell.angle_beta   90.00
_cell.angle_gamma   90.00
#
_symmetry.space_group_name_H-M   'P 1'
#
loop_
_entity.id
_entity.type
_entity.pdbx_description
1 polymer ?
#
loop_
_entity_poly.entity_id
_entity_poly.type
_entity_poly.pdbx_seq_one_letter_code
_entity_poly.pdbx_strand_id
1 'polypeptide(L)'
;IERWVGRITAPIESDNKIQLIKEYLNRNHEYKTGKINYKDEMLVFLPDDFGCVVPAHTRPAPPPSLSGGDVGDAINVSESSMGPEECSEGAKKNIAETYFFDSNLINPLVYGLGDNAYLKQMYLSEIKKPYSVVFMNAHGTHIGHSPSVNYNDIKTSNPKSMFFKLVSCAIGAPNRENNIAQWYLFSGEALIVSARSVTIMAGSVARAGLGLWEMRILAMGGRIYEAYPTTNYQTLLGDPTLKIKKIYADCNLVFSNDFIDFGTVSYPLYIPEEEDRILYIKNIG
;
A
#
# COMPACT_ATOMS: atom_id res chain seq x y z
N ILE A 1 -11.59 0.10 -20.68
CA ILE A 1 -12.34 -0.68 -19.67
C ILE A 1 -11.34 -1.16 -18.62
N GLU A 2 -11.21 -0.42 -17.52
CA GLU A 2 -10.39 -0.86 -16.39
C GLU A 2 -11.16 -1.96 -15.66
N ARG A 3 -10.66 -3.20 -15.74
CA ARG A 3 -11.25 -4.34 -15.05
C ARG A 3 -10.68 -4.39 -13.64
N TRP A 4 -11.41 -3.79 -12.71
CA TRP A 4 -11.16 -3.91 -11.29
C TRP A 4 -11.57 -5.30 -10.81
N VAL A 5 -10.61 -6.21 -10.75
CA VAL A 5 -10.83 -7.55 -10.16
C VAL A 5 -10.13 -7.58 -8.81
N GLY A 6 -10.82 -7.09 -7.78
CA GLY A 6 -10.45 -7.40 -6.41
C GLY A 6 -10.47 -8.92 -6.25
N ARG A 7 -9.32 -9.52 -5.90
CA ARG A 7 -9.25 -10.98 -5.76
C ARG A 7 -9.64 -11.35 -4.33
N ILE A 8 -10.69 -12.16 -4.22
CA ILE A 8 -11.07 -12.83 -2.98
C ILE A 8 -10.74 -14.30 -3.18
N THR A 9 -9.46 -14.65 -3.02
CA THR A 9 -8.97 -16.02 -3.17
C THR A 9 -8.29 -16.40 -1.87
N ALA A 10 -8.90 -17.33 -1.14
CA ALA A 10 -8.31 -17.87 0.09
C ALA A 10 -6.94 -18.51 -0.18
N PRO A 11 -6.04 -18.58 0.83
CA PRO A 11 -4.74 -19.23 0.70
C PRO A 11 -4.86 -20.64 0.14
N ILE A 12 -3.96 -21.00 -0.79
CA ILE A 12 -4.01 -22.25 -1.57
C ILE A 12 -3.99 -23.48 -0.66
N GLU A 13 -3.25 -23.39 0.44
CA GLU A 13 -3.00 -24.43 1.43
C GLU A 13 -4.06 -24.51 2.54
N SER A 14 -5.09 -23.65 2.54
CA SER A 14 -6.14 -23.73 3.56
C SER A 14 -7.07 -24.91 3.31
N ASP A 15 -7.25 -25.78 4.30
CA ASP A 15 -8.25 -26.85 4.29
C ASP A 15 -9.69 -26.32 4.36
N ASN A 16 -9.88 -25.04 4.73
CA ASN A 16 -11.19 -24.46 4.98
C ASN A 16 -11.44 -23.15 4.20
N LYS A 17 -11.10 -23.14 2.90
CA LYS A 17 -11.23 -21.97 2.02
C LYS A 17 -12.62 -21.35 2.03
N ILE A 18 -13.67 -22.17 2.02
CA ILE A 18 -15.07 -21.70 2.01
C ILE A 18 -15.37 -20.91 3.29
N GLN A 19 -14.94 -21.40 4.45
CA GLN A 19 -15.15 -20.70 5.71
C GLN A 19 -14.40 -19.37 5.75
N LEU A 20 -13.14 -19.32 5.31
CA LEU A 20 -12.36 -18.07 5.24
C LEU A 20 -13.05 -17.03 4.36
N ILE A 21 -13.60 -17.44 3.21
CA ILE A 21 -14.36 -16.55 2.32
C ILE A 21 -15.65 -16.08 3.00
N LYS A 22 -16.41 -16.96 3.65
CA LYS A 22 -17.64 -16.58 4.38
C LYS A 22 -17.35 -15.57 5.48
N GLU A 23 -16.32 -15.81 6.29
CA GLU A 23 -15.91 -14.91 7.36
C GLU A 23 -15.50 -13.54 6.80
N TYR A 24 -14.72 -13.51 5.72
CA TYR A 24 -14.36 -12.27 5.04
C TYR A 24 -15.60 -11.51 4.54
N LEU A 25 -16.55 -12.18 3.89
CA LEU A 25 -17.77 -11.55 3.38
C LEU A 25 -18.66 -11.00 4.50
N ASN A 26 -18.76 -11.73 5.62
CA ASN A 26 -19.49 -11.26 6.80
C ASN A 26 -18.85 -10.00 7.38
N ARG A 27 -17.51 -10.00 7.59
CA ARG A 27 -16.80 -8.80 8.08
C ARG A 27 -16.95 -7.61 7.15
N ASN A 28 -16.85 -7.83 5.83
CA ASN A 28 -17.08 -6.78 4.84
C ASN A 28 -18.49 -6.19 4.94
N HIS A 29 -19.50 -7.04 5.07
CA HIS A 29 -20.89 -6.60 5.26
C HIS A 29 -21.08 -5.85 6.58
N GLU A 30 -20.50 -6.34 7.68
CA GLU A 30 -20.52 -5.67 8.98
C GLU A 30 -19.89 -4.27 8.92
N TYR A 31 -18.78 -4.11 8.20
CA TYR A 31 -18.17 -2.79 8.01
C TYR A 31 -19.08 -1.85 7.21
N LYS A 32 -19.63 -2.32 6.08
CA LYS A 32 -20.54 -1.52 5.25
C LYS A 32 -21.83 -1.11 5.96
N THR A 33 -22.25 -1.89 6.95
CA THR A 33 -23.43 -1.61 7.78
C THR A 33 -23.08 -0.87 9.08
N GLY A 34 -21.82 -0.51 9.29
CA GLY A 34 -21.35 0.23 10.46
C GLY A 34 -21.28 -0.58 11.76
N LYS A 35 -21.43 -1.92 11.70
CA LYS A 35 -21.34 -2.81 12.86
C LYS A 35 -19.91 -2.96 13.38
N ILE A 36 -18.91 -2.93 12.49
CA ILE A 36 -17.50 -2.82 12.85
C ILE A 36 -16.96 -1.48 12.38
N ASN A 37 -16.05 -0.90 13.17
CA ASN A 37 -15.39 0.36 12.89
C ASN A 37 -13.90 0.24 13.22
N TYR A 38 -13.09 1.03 12.53
CA TYR A 38 -11.66 1.13 12.76
C TYR A 38 -11.34 2.52 13.30
N LYS A 39 -10.21 2.64 13.99
CA LYS A 39 -9.68 3.93 14.42
C LYS A 39 -9.23 4.73 13.20
N ASP A 40 -9.41 6.04 13.23
CA ASP A 40 -8.93 6.97 12.20
C ASP A 40 -7.41 7.18 12.33
N GLU A 41 -6.66 6.10 12.56
CA GLU A 41 -5.23 6.09 12.81
C GLU A 41 -4.55 5.24 11.72
N MET A 42 -3.33 5.63 11.37
CA MET A 42 -2.45 4.93 10.44
C MET A 42 -1.22 4.41 11.17
N LEU A 43 -0.93 3.11 11.02
CA LEU A 43 0.36 2.55 11.39
C LEU A 43 1.31 2.65 10.20
N VAL A 44 2.51 3.16 10.42
CA VAL A 44 3.57 3.20 9.39
C VAL A 44 4.76 2.40 9.84
N PHE A 45 4.99 1.25 9.22
CA PHE A 45 6.07 0.35 9.56
C PHE A 45 7.20 0.41 8.53
N LEU A 46 8.38 0.86 8.97
CA LEU A 46 9.58 1.01 8.16
C LEU A 46 10.75 0.31 8.90
N PRO A 47 10.86 -1.03 8.83
CA PRO A 47 11.87 -1.79 9.58
C PRO A 47 13.29 -1.69 9.02
N ASP A 48 13.43 -1.29 7.76
CA ASP A 48 14.73 -1.16 7.10
C ASP A 48 15.13 0.33 7.06
N ASP A 49 16.40 0.62 6.73
CA ASP A 49 16.99 1.98 6.73
C ASP A 49 16.28 3.01 5.83
N PHE A 50 15.26 2.61 5.07
CA PHE A 50 14.45 3.49 4.23
C PHE A 50 13.69 4.59 4.98
N GLY A 51 13.56 4.50 6.31
CA GLY A 51 12.78 5.43 7.13
C GLY A 51 13.50 6.70 7.56
N CYS A 52 14.82 6.67 7.73
CA CYS A 52 15.58 7.81 8.29
C CYS A 52 16.16 8.70 7.17
N VAL A 53 15.30 9.26 6.32
CA VAL A 53 15.77 10.22 5.31
C VAL A 53 15.80 11.62 5.91
N VAL A 54 17.01 12.11 6.16
CA VAL A 54 17.25 13.52 6.52
C VAL A 54 16.68 14.42 5.42
N PRO A 55 15.81 15.41 5.73
CA PRO A 55 15.23 16.30 4.74
C PRO A 55 16.31 16.90 3.83
N ALA A 56 16.05 16.93 2.52
CA ALA A 56 17.04 17.40 1.54
C ALA A 56 17.54 18.84 1.83
N HIS A 57 16.76 19.66 2.54
CA HIS A 57 17.11 21.04 2.90
C HIS A 57 18.22 21.18 3.96
N THR A 58 18.55 20.12 4.71
CA THR A 58 19.69 20.13 5.64
C THR A 58 20.96 19.57 5.01
N ARG A 59 20.88 19.06 3.78
CA ARG A 59 22.09 18.64 3.06
C ARG A 59 22.84 19.90 2.63
N PRO A 60 24.13 20.04 2.98
CA PRO A 60 24.96 21.07 2.39
C PRO A 60 24.79 21.01 0.86
N ALA A 61 24.66 22.16 0.20
CA ALA A 61 24.66 22.20 -1.25
C ALA A 61 25.88 21.39 -1.74
N PRO A 62 25.72 20.47 -2.70
CA PRO A 62 26.84 19.69 -3.19
C PRO A 62 27.94 20.67 -3.63
N PRO A 63 29.21 20.41 -3.27
CA PRO A 63 30.29 21.31 -3.63
C PRO A 63 30.26 21.56 -5.14
N PRO A 64 30.34 22.82 -5.60
CA PRO A 64 30.18 23.18 -6.99
C PRO A 64 31.41 22.78 -7.82
N SER A 65 31.69 21.48 -8.00
CA SER A 65 32.64 20.97 -9.00
C SER A 65 32.81 19.44 -8.91
N LEU A 66 32.02 18.67 -9.66
CA LEU A 66 32.50 17.45 -10.31
C LEU A 66 31.81 17.37 -11.67
N SER A 67 32.39 18.09 -12.64
CA SER A 67 32.04 17.95 -14.05
C SER A 67 32.52 16.59 -14.55
N GLY A 68 31.58 15.65 -14.73
CA GLY A 68 31.77 14.47 -15.56
C GLY A 68 31.71 13.15 -14.80
N GLY A 69 30.78 12.29 -15.22
CA GLY A 69 30.91 10.84 -15.07
C GLY A 69 29.98 10.18 -14.07
N ASP A 70 30.06 10.51 -12.78
CA ASP A 70 29.52 9.64 -11.74
C ASP A 70 28.27 10.22 -11.05
N VAL A 71 27.10 9.89 -11.59
CA VAL A 71 25.79 10.13 -10.95
C VAL A 71 25.38 8.95 -10.04
N GLY A 72 26.32 8.05 -9.73
CA GLY A 72 26.08 6.81 -8.97
C GLY A 72 26.26 6.94 -7.46
N ASP A 73 27.08 7.87 -6.99
CA ASP A 73 27.41 7.97 -5.57
C ASP A 73 26.53 9.01 -4.90
N ALA A 74 25.30 8.60 -4.60
CA ALA A 74 24.56 9.26 -3.54
C ALA A 74 25.40 9.17 -2.27
N ILE A 75 25.95 10.32 -1.83
CA ILE A 75 26.66 10.48 -0.57
C ILE A 75 25.81 9.82 0.52
N ASN A 76 26.26 8.64 0.98
CA ASN A 76 25.83 8.03 2.23
C ASN A 76 26.32 8.97 3.34
N VAL A 77 25.56 10.04 3.60
CA VAL A 77 25.68 10.76 4.85
C VAL A 77 25.39 9.70 5.90
N SER A 78 26.41 9.32 6.67
CA SER A 78 26.32 8.19 7.59
C SER A 78 25.08 8.35 8.46
N GLU A 79 24.08 7.50 8.20
CA GLU A 79 22.79 7.44 8.91
C GLU A 79 22.96 7.21 10.42
N SER A 80 24.20 6.94 10.86
CA SER A 80 24.62 6.66 12.23
C SER A 80 24.56 7.84 13.22
N SER A 81 23.96 8.99 12.88
CA SER A 81 23.95 10.16 13.78
C SER A 81 22.59 10.63 14.27
N MET A 82 21.49 10.23 13.63
CA MET A 82 20.15 10.57 14.12
C MET A 82 19.68 9.58 15.18
N GLY A 83 19.17 10.08 16.30
CA GLY A 83 18.54 9.24 17.32
C GLY A 83 17.23 8.63 16.81
N PRO A 84 16.77 7.48 17.38
CA PRO A 84 15.50 6.85 16.99
C PRO A 84 14.28 7.78 17.06
N GLU A 85 14.23 8.66 18.06
CA GLU A 85 13.15 9.66 18.21
C GLU A 85 13.15 10.69 17.07
N GLU A 86 14.32 11.21 16.71
CA GLU A 86 14.46 12.18 15.62
C GLU A 86 14.10 11.56 14.27
N CYS A 87 14.48 10.29 14.06
CA CYS A 87 14.07 9.56 12.87
C CYS A 87 12.56 9.29 12.83
N SER A 88 11.96 8.92 13.97
CA SER A 88 10.51 8.70 14.09
C SER A 88 9.71 9.97 13.79
N GLU A 89 10.09 11.11 14.38
CA GLU A 89 9.44 12.40 14.14
C GLU A 89 9.68 12.92 12.73
N GLY A 90 10.89 12.74 12.19
CA GLY A 90 11.20 13.06 10.80
C GLY A 90 10.36 12.26 9.81
N ALA A 91 10.24 10.95 10.03
CA ALA A 91 9.37 10.09 9.24
C ALA A 91 7.91 10.51 9.38
N LYS A 92 7.41 10.73 10.59
CA LYS A 92 6.04 11.18 10.86
C LYS A 92 5.71 12.47 10.14
N LYS A 93 6.60 13.46 10.17
CA LYS A 93 6.47 14.72 9.44
C LYS A 93 6.49 14.50 7.94
N ASN A 94 7.47 13.77 7.41
CA ASN A 94 7.57 13.46 5.99
C ASN A 94 6.32 12.72 5.49
N ILE A 95 5.78 11.79 6.30
CA ILE A 95 4.55 11.05 6.01
C ILE A 95 3.37 12.03 6.03
N ALA A 96 3.19 12.81 7.10
CA ALA A 96 2.10 13.78 7.21
C ALA A 96 2.07 14.74 6.01
N GLU A 97 3.23 15.29 5.62
CA GLU A 97 3.38 16.19 4.47
C GLU A 97 3.17 15.48 3.12
N THR A 98 3.72 14.28 2.95
CA THR A 98 3.65 13.54 1.68
C THR A 98 2.25 12.99 1.42
N TYR A 99 1.65 12.37 2.43
CA TYR A 99 0.39 11.66 2.31
C TYR A 99 -0.82 12.53 2.58
N PHE A 100 -0.61 13.74 3.09
CA PHE A 100 -1.65 14.53 3.71
C PHE A 100 -2.36 13.63 4.75
N PHE A 101 -1.73 13.44 5.90
CA PHE A 101 -2.39 12.86 7.05
C PHE A 101 -2.19 13.85 8.19
N ASP A 102 -3.17 13.97 9.08
CA ASP A 102 -2.89 14.62 10.37
C ASP A 102 -1.78 13.81 11.05
N SER A 103 -0.66 14.47 11.31
CA SER A 103 0.49 13.87 11.99
C SER A 103 0.07 13.18 13.29
N ASN A 104 -0.94 13.68 14.01
CA ASN A 104 -1.44 13.08 15.25
C ASN A 104 -2.11 11.72 15.06
N LEU A 105 -2.52 11.41 13.83
CA LEU A 105 -3.15 10.14 13.47
C LEU A 105 -2.14 9.13 12.92
N ILE A 106 -0.88 9.53 12.74
CA ILE A 106 0.20 8.64 12.30
C ILE A 106 0.92 8.09 13.52
N ASN A 107 0.93 6.76 13.60
CA ASN A 107 1.72 5.98 14.54
C ASN A 107 2.93 5.41 13.79
N PRO A 108 4.06 6.14 13.73
CA PRO A 108 5.27 5.64 13.11
C PRO A 108 5.87 4.51 13.98
N LEU A 109 6.15 3.38 13.35
CA LEU A 109 7.04 2.36 13.88
C LEU A 109 8.26 2.32 12.96
N VAL A 110 9.14 3.28 13.23
CA VAL A 110 10.39 3.50 12.49
C VAL A 110 11.52 3.18 13.44
N TYR A 111 12.40 2.29 13.02
CA TYR A 111 13.53 1.89 13.85
C TYR A 111 14.76 1.68 12.99
N GLY A 112 15.87 2.26 13.42
CA GLY A 112 17.21 1.90 12.95
C GLY A 112 17.74 0.70 13.73
N LEU A 113 18.54 -0.15 13.05
CA LEU A 113 19.43 -1.23 13.56
C LEU A 113 18.97 -2.03 14.80
N GLY A 114 17.66 -2.15 15.06
CA GLY A 114 17.12 -2.95 16.15
C GLY A 114 17.27 -4.44 15.86
N ASP A 115 17.31 -5.27 16.92
CA ASP A 115 17.23 -6.73 16.74
C ASP A 115 15.93 -7.10 16.01
N ASN A 116 16.06 -7.88 14.93
CA ASN A 116 14.93 -8.35 14.11
C ASN A 116 13.85 -9.02 14.97
N ALA A 117 14.23 -9.76 16.03
CA ALA A 117 13.25 -10.40 16.89
C ALA A 117 12.38 -9.38 17.65
N TYR A 118 12.98 -8.31 18.15
CA TYR A 118 12.28 -7.20 18.81
C TYR A 118 11.34 -6.48 17.82
N LEU A 119 11.85 -6.11 16.64
CA LEU A 119 11.05 -5.44 15.61
C LEU A 119 9.86 -6.29 15.14
N LYS A 120 10.07 -7.61 14.99
CA LYS A 120 9.01 -8.57 14.69
C LYS A 120 7.93 -8.56 15.76
N GLN A 121 8.30 -8.66 17.04
CA GLN A 121 7.34 -8.67 18.14
C GLN A 121 6.54 -7.36 18.21
N MET A 122 7.22 -6.22 18.08
CA MET A 122 6.55 -4.92 18.06
C MET A 122 5.54 -4.85 16.92
N TYR A 123 5.95 -5.16 15.69
CA TYR A 123 5.06 -5.15 14.53
C TYR A 123 3.82 -6.03 14.73
N LEU A 124 4.02 -7.28 15.15
CA LEU A 124 2.93 -8.23 15.40
C LEU A 124 2.01 -7.79 16.55
N SER A 125 2.52 -7.02 17.51
CA SER A 125 1.70 -6.44 18.58
C SER A 125 0.87 -5.24 18.09
N GLU A 126 1.44 -4.40 17.22
CA GLU A 126 0.77 -3.21 16.70
C GLU A 126 -0.34 -3.55 15.72
N ILE A 127 -0.15 -4.50 14.80
CA ILE A 127 -1.19 -4.86 13.83
C ILE A 127 -2.45 -5.49 14.46
N LYS A 128 -2.40 -5.84 15.76
CA LYS A 128 -3.58 -6.26 16.54
C LYS A 128 -4.48 -5.10 16.94
N LYS A 129 -4.05 -3.86 16.73
CA LYS A 129 -4.87 -2.66 16.94
C LYS A 129 -5.70 -2.37 15.68
N PRO A 130 -6.91 -1.80 15.84
CA PRO A 130 -7.83 -1.60 14.74
C PRO A 130 -7.54 -0.33 13.94
N TYR A 131 -6.35 -0.22 13.34
CA TYR A 131 -6.00 0.91 12.46
C TYR A 131 -6.87 0.94 11.20
N SER A 132 -7.18 2.13 10.69
CA SER A 132 -7.80 2.26 9.35
C SER A 132 -6.82 1.87 8.26
N VAL A 133 -5.53 2.20 8.43
CA VAL A 133 -4.50 1.89 7.46
C VAL A 133 -3.24 1.38 8.15
N VAL A 134 -2.66 0.30 7.63
CA VAL A 134 -1.28 -0.10 7.89
C VAL A 134 -0.51 0.08 6.60
N PHE A 135 0.48 0.97 6.61
CA PHE A 135 1.48 1.06 5.55
C PHE A 135 2.74 0.37 6.01
N MET A 136 3.26 -0.50 5.15
CA MET A 136 4.53 -1.18 5.38
C MET A 136 5.42 -1.01 4.16
N ASN A 137 6.67 -0.66 4.38
CA ASN A 137 7.71 -0.76 3.37
C ASN A 137 8.90 -1.54 3.91
N ALA A 138 9.11 -2.74 3.37
CA ALA A 138 10.08 -3.69 3.87
C ALA A 138 10.57 -4.61 2.76
N HIS A 139 11.78 -5.15 2.89
CA HIS A 139 12.19 -6.29 2.08
C HIS A 139 11.28 -7.50 2.31
N GLY A 140 11.16 -8.37 1.32
CA GLY A 140 10.32 -9.56 1.47
C GLY A 140 10.29 -10.48 0.28
N THR A 141 9.49 -11.52 0.42
CA THR A 141 9.21 -12.58 -0.53
C THR A 141 7.73 -12.97 -0.39
N HIS A 142 7.22 -13.83 -1.26
CA HIS A 142 5.83 -14.30 -1.17
C HIS A 142 5.43 -14.91 0.19
N ILE A 143 6.38 -15.43 0.99
CA ILE A 143 6.11 -16.07 2.29
C ILE A 143 6.33 -15.18 3.52
N GLY A 144 6.92 -13.99 3.36
CA GLY A 144 7.34 -13.17 4.49
C GLY A 144 8.02 -11.86 4.11
N HIS A 145 8.23 -11.00 5.11
CA HIS A 145 8.93 -9.74 4.98
C HIS A 145 9.86 -9.48 6.17
N SER A 146 10.81 -8.56 5.99
CA SER A 146 11.62 -7.99 7.08
C SER A 146 10.67 -7.45 8.16
N PRO A 147 10.95 -7.66 9.46
CA PRO A 147 12.14 -8.26 10.08
C PRO A 147 11.96 -9.76 10.39
N SER A 148 11.71 -10.61 9.39
CA SER A 148 11.41 -12.05 9.55
C SER A 148 9.99 -12.36 10.04
N VAL A 149 9.04 -11.51 9.67
CA VAL A 149 7.60 -11.80 9.77
C VAL A 149 7.21 -12.69 8.59
N ASN A 150 6.64 -13.85 8.87
CA ASN A 150 6.19 -14.79 7.86
C ASN A 150 4.67 -15.00 7.91
N TYR A 151 4.15 -15.76 6.95
CA TYR A 151 2.72 -16.03 6.84
C TYR A 151 2.11 -16.71 8.09
N ASN A 152 2.85 -17.56 8.81
CA ASN A 152 2.36 -18.19 10.04
C ASN A 152 2.24 -17.18 11.18
N ASP A 153 3.16 -16.22 11.26
CA ASP A 153 3.06 -15.12 12.22
C ASP A 153 1.79 -14.30 11.97
N ILE A 154 1.51 -13.96 10.70
CA ILE A 154 0.30 -13.22 10.32
C ILE A 154 -0.94 -14.05 10.61
N LYS A 155 -0.91 -15.34 10.25
CA LYS A 155 -2.01 -16.28 10.49
C LYS A 155 -2.42 -16.38 11.96
N THR A 156 -1.46 -16.32 12.87
CA THR A 156 -1.67 -16.47 14.31
C THR A 156 -1.83 -15.14 15.05
N SER A 157 -1.39 -14.02 14.45
CA SER A 157 -1.46 -12.70 15.08
C SER A 157 -2.87 -12.09 15.12
N ASN A 158 -3.81 -12.53 14.27
CA ASN A 158 -5.14 -11.94 14.13
C ASN A 158 -5.10 -10.42 13.90
N PRO A 159 -4.55 -9.94 12.75
CA PRO A 159 -4.43 -8.52 12.48
C PRO A 159 -5.80 -7.84 12.42
N LYS A 160 -5.93 -6.63 12.98
CA LYS A 160 -7.22 -5.93 13.14
C LYS A 160 -7.38 -4.69 12.27
N SER A 161 -6.44 -4.39 11.40
CA SER A 161 -6.50 -3.16 10.60
C SER A 161 -7.36 -3.34 9.35
N MET A 162 -8.05 -2.29 8.92
CA MET A 162 -8.97 -2.34 7.76
C MET A 162 -8.23 -2.57 6.44
N PHE A 163 -7.22 -1.74 6.18
CA PHE A 163 -6.47 -1.72 4.92
C PHE A 163 -4.98 -1.89 5.16
N PHE A 164 -4.37 -2.88 4.51
CA PHE A 164 -2.93 -3.08 4.48
C PHE A 164 -2.34 -2.67 3.12
N LYS A 165 -1.49 -1.64 3.11
CA LYS A 165 -0.65 -1.25 1.98
C LYS A 165 0.76 -1.79 2.19
N LEU A 166 1.05 -2.91 1.53
CA LEU A 166 2.30 -3.64 1.69
C LEU A 166 3.22 -3.38 0.49
N VAL A 167 4.24 -2.55 0.70
CA VAL A 167 5.30 -2.26 -0.27
C VAL A 167 6.48 -3.20 0.03
N SER A 168 6.44 -4.39 -0.57
CA SER A 168 7.48 -5.41 -0.38
C SER A 168 7.55 -6.31 -1.62
N CYS A 169 8.69 -6.92 -1.88
CA CYS A 169 8.90 -7.75 -3.07
C CYS A 169 8.04 -9.01 -3.06
N ALA A 170 7.26 -9.23 -4.12
CA ALA A 170 6.54 -10.48 -4.43
C ALA A 170 5.56 -11.02 -3.36
N ILE A 171 5.31 -10.29 -2.26
CA ILE A 171 4.38 -10.68 -1.18
C ILE A 171 2.94 -10.87 -1.64
N GLY A 172 2.55 -10.25 -2.76
CA GLY A 172 1.21 -10.29 -3.35
C GLY A 172 1.07 -11.22 -4.54
N ALA A 173 2.04 -12.13 -4.78
CA ALA A 173 1.98 -13.09 -5.89
C ALA A 173 0.86 -14.14 -5.67
N PRO A 174 -0.30 -14.04 -6.35
CA PRO A 174 -1.52 -14.78 -5.96
C PRO A 174 -1.46 -16.29 -6.27
N ASN A 175 -0.50 -16.72 -7.09
CA ASN A 175 -0.33 -18.10 -7.53
C ASN A 175 0.78 -18.83 -6.76
N ARG A 176 1.11 -18.35 -5.55
CA ARG A 176 2.13 -18.95 -4.69
C ARG A 176 1.47 -19.47 -3.42
N GLU A 177 1.88 -20.66 -2.99
CA GLU A 177 1.50 -21.19 -1.67
C GLU A 177 2.04 -20.28 -0.57
N ASN A 178 1.35 -20.24 0.57
CA ASN A 178 1.75 -19.46 1.73
C ASN A 178 1.92 -17.96 1.42
N ASN A 179 1.13 -17.44 0.47
CA ASN A 179 1.14 -16.04 0.12
C ASN A 179 0.76 -15.18 1.34
N ILE A 180 1.73 -14.44 1.88
CA ILE A 180 1.54 -13.68 3.11
C ILE A 180 0.45 -12.60 2.97
N ALA A 181 0.28 -11.99 1.80
CA ALA A 181 -0.77 -10.98 1.59
C ALA A 181 -2.20 -11.58 1.68
N GLN A 182 -2.41 -12.82 1.25
CA GLN A 182 -3.67 -13.52 1.47
C GLN A 182 -3.92 -13.76 2.96
N TRP A 183 -2.89 -14.12 3.73
CA TRP A 183 -3.02 -14.31 5.17
C TRP A 183 -3.36 -13.02 5.92
N TYR A 184 -2.83 -11.87 5.49
CA TYR A 184 -3.30 -10.57 6.01
C TYR A 184 -4.81 -10.39 5.81
N LEU A 185 -5.34 -10.74 4.64
CA LEU A 185 -6.77 -10.58 4.32
C LEU A 185 -7.67 -11.52 5.13
N PHE A 186 -7.22 -12.78 5.33
CA PHE A 186 -8.09 -13.84 5.83
C PHE A 186 -7.92 -14.17 7.32
N SER A 187 -6.80 -13.87 7.95
CA SER A 187 -6.53 -14.30 9.34
C SER A 187 -6.97 -13.33 10.42
N GLY A 188 -7.57 -12.20 10.06
CA GLY A 188 -8.13 -11.28 11.03
C GLY A 188 -9.21 -10.39 10.43
N GLU A 189 -9.20 -9.11 10.77
CA GLU A 189 -10.28 -8.16 10.45
C GLU A 189 -9.98 -7.32 9.21
N ALA A 190 -8.92 -7.63 8.45
CA ALA A 190 -8.63 -6.92 7.21
C ALA A 190 -9.75 -7.06 6.18
N LEU A 191 -9.99 -5.96 5.48
CA LEU A 191 -10.95 -5.90 4.38
C LEU A 191 -10.27 -5.69 3.03
N ILE A 192 -9.07 -5.09 3.03
CA ILE A 192 -8.29 -4.82 1.83
C ILE A 192 -6.81 -5.07 2.08
N VAL A 193 -6.16 -5.68 1.09
CA VAL A 193 -4.69 -5.75 1.04
C VAL A 193 -4.22 -5.32 -0.35
N SER A 194 -3.37 -4.31 -0.42
CA SER A 194 -2.60 -3.96 -1.61
C SER A 194 -1.18 -4.47 -1.44
N ALA A 195 -0.74 -5.41 -2.26
CA ALA A 195 0.59 -6.01 -2.17
C ALA A 195 1.26 -6.08 -3.56
N ARG A 196 2.60 -6.09 -3.63
CA ARG A 196 3.30 -6.22 -4.92
C ARG A 196 3.39 -7.68 -5.35
N SER A 197 3.05 -7.97 -6.60
CA SER A 197 3.05 -9.34 -7.15
C SER A 197 4.41 -9.79 -7.68
N VAL A 198 5.33 -8.86 -7.90
CA VAL A 198 6.68 -9.12 -8.40
C VAL A 198 7.74 -8.49 -7.50
N THR A 199 9.00 -8.83 -7.73
CA THR A 199 10.12 -8.09 -7.17
C THR A 199 10.08 -6.65 -7.66
N ILE A 200 10.20 -5.70 -6.73
CA ILE A 200 10.27 -4.28 -7.05
C ILE A 200 11.58 -3.72 -6.52
N MET A 201 12.17 -2.78 -7.24
CA MET A 201 13.13 -1.88 -6.63
C MET A 201 12.31 -0.80 -5.91
N ALA A 202 12.05 -1.01 -4.63
CA ALA A 202 11.57 0.07 -3.79
C ALA A 202 12.74 1.03 -3.58
N GLY A 203 12.76 2.17 -4.30
CA GLY A 203 13.51 3.32 -3.82
C GLY A 203 13.00 3.71 -2.42
N SER A 204 13.80 4.43 -1.63
CA SER A 204 13.32 4.96 -0.35
C SER A 204 11.94 5.59 -0.54
N VAL A 205 10.96 5.10 0.23
CA VAL A 205 9.58 5.61 0.26
C VAL A 205 9.50 7.11 0.55
N ALA A 206 10.58 7.71 1.05
CA ALA A 206 10.69 9.14 1.30
C ALA A 206 11.13 9.97 0.07
N ARG A 207 11.43 9.37 -1.08
CA ARG A 207 11.53 10.15 -2.33
C ARG A 207 10.12 10.51 -2.80
N ALA A 208 9.64 11.65 -2.29
CA ALA A 208 8.44 12.35 -2.73
C ALA A 208 8.35 12.34 -4.28
N GLY A 209 7.50 11.47 -4.83
CA GLY A 209 7.33 11.34 -6.28
C GLY A 209 6.95 9.95 -6.77
N LEU A 210 7.32 8.89 -6.06
CA LEU A 210 7.02 7.51 -6.50
C LEU A 210 5.81 6.91 -5.77
N GLY A 211 4.61 7.21 -6.28
CA GLY A 211 3.44 6.32 -6.13
C GLY A 211 2.70 6.35 -4.79
N LEU A 212 2.35 7.55 -4.32
CA LEU A 212 1.60 7.75 -3.07
C LEU A 212 0.36 8.67 -3.21
N TRP A 213 0.02 9.04 -4.44
CA TRP A 213 -1.19 9.81 -4.76
C TRP A 213 -2.46 9.04 -4.35
N GLU A 214 -2.38 7.71 -4.33
CA GLU A 214 -3.43 6.79 -3.95
C GLU A 214 -3.89 7.08 -2.52
N MET A 215 -2.93 7.26 -1.59
CA MET A 215 -3.24 7.57 -0.19
C MET A 215 -3.92 8.93 -0.03
N ARG A 216 -3.61 9.90 -0.90
CA ARG A 216 -4.27 11.22 -0.90
C ARG A 216 -5.74 11.09 -1.27
N ILE A 217 -6.04 10.32 -2.32
CA ILE A 217 -7.43 10.03 -2.72
C ILE A 217 -8.18 9.35 -1.57
N LEU A 218 -7.57 8.39 -0.90
CA LEU A 218 -8.17 7.71 0.24
C LEU A 218 -8.41 8.65 1.43
N ALA A 219 -7.43 9.48 1.78
CA ALA A 219 -7.55 10.46 2.87
C ALA A 219 -8.68 11.47 2.63
N MET A 220 -8.97 11.77 1.36
CA MET A 220 -10.08 12.63 0.93
C MET A 220 -11.43 11.89 0.83
N GLY A 221 -11.51 10.62 1.21
CA GLY A 221 -12.75 9.82 1.20
C GLY A 221 -13.08 9.17 -0.14
N GLY A 222 -12.10 9.10 -1.04
CA GLY A 222 -12.17 8.30 -2.26
C GLY A 222 -12.21 6.80 -1.98
N ARG A 223 -12.61 6.03 -2.98
CA ARG A 223 -12.66 4.57 -2.92
C ARG A 223 -11.31 3.95 -3.23
N ILE A 224 -11.11 2.73 -2.76
CA ILE A 224 -9.87 1.97 -2.97
C ILE A 224 -9.60 1.76 -4.47
N TYR A 225 -10.62 1.49 -5.29
CA TYR A 225 -10.40 1.42 -6.73
C TYR A 225 -9.98 2.78 -7.30
N GLU A 226 -10.62 3.90 -6.93
CA GLU A 226 -10.24 5.23 -7.43
C GLU A 226 -8.78 5.57 -7.11
N ALA A 227 -8.31 5.09 -5.96
CA ALA A 227 -6.94 5.24 -5.53
C ALA A 227 -5.96 4.34 -6.27
N TYR A 228 -6.25 3.07 -6.58
CA TYR A 228 -5.24 2.10 -7.02
C TYR A 228 -5.46 1.53 -8.44
N PRO A 229 -5.30 2.32 -9.51
CA PRO A 229 -5.35 1.81 -10.88
C PRO A 229 -4.41 0.62 -11.01
N THR A 230 -4.91 -0.42 -11.67
CA THR A 230 -4.20 -1.67 -11.82
C THR A 230 -2.88 -1.41 -12.54
N THR A 231 -1.81 -1.26 -11.77
CA THR A 231 -0.44 -1.26 -12.30
C THR A 231 0.03 -2.71 -12.41
N ASN A 232 0.89 -2.99 -13.39
CA ASN A 232 1.33 -4.36 -13.74
C ASN A 232 2.00 -5.15 -12.60
N TYR A 233 2.25 -4.53 -11.45
CA TYR A 233 3.02 -5.08 -10.34
C TYR A 233 2.29 -5.07 -9.00
N GLN A 234 1.03 -4.64 -8.95
CA GLN A 234 0.25 -4.58 -7.73
C GLN A 234 -0.96 -5.51 -7.80
N THR A 235 -1.14 -6.31 -6.75
CA THR A 235 -2.34 -7.11 -6.54
C THR A 235 -3.16 -6.45 -5.44
N LEU A 236 -4.43 -6.20 -5.76
CA LEU A 236 -5.42 -5.74 -4.82
C LEU A 236 -6.31 -6.93 -4.42
N LEU A 237 -6.27 -7.28 -3.14
CA LEU A 237 -7.07 -8.34 -2.54
C LEU A 237 -8.20 -7.71 -1.71
N GLY A 238 -9.37 -8.35 -1.73
CA GLY A 238 -10.56 -7.87 -1.01
C GLY A 238 -11.50 -7.03 -1.88
N ASP A 239 -12.24 -6.11 -1.24
CA ASP A 239 -13.33 -5.33 -1.82
C ASP A 239 -12.93 -3.89 -2.20
N PRO A 240 -12.60 -3.63 -3.47
CA PRO A 240 -12.06 -2.35 -3.88
C PRO A 240 -13.09 -1.20 -3.83
N THR A 241 -14.37 -1.49 -3.54
CA THR A 241 -15.43 -0.47 -3.43
C THR A 241 -15.44 0.25 -2.09
N LEU A 242 -14.70 -0.26 -1.10
CA LEU A 242 -14.62 0.32 0.23
C LEU A 242 -13.96 1.72 0.21
N LYS A 243 -14.32 2.50 1.22
CA LYS A 243 -13.74 3.80 1.54
C LYS A 243 -13.10 3.73 2.91
N ILE A 244 -11.97 4.38 3.07
CA ILE A 244 -11.44 4.69 4.40
C ILE A 244 -12.19 5.92 4.91
N LYS A 245 -12.44 5.96 6.22
CA LYS A 245 -13.09 7.13 6.82
C LYS A 245 -12.24 8.37 6.54
N LYS A 246 -12.91 9.45 6.15
CA LYS A 246 -12.26 10.69 5.74
C LYS A 246 -11.33 11.18 6.85
N ILE A 247 -10.08 11.42 6.50
CA ILE A 247 -9.05 11.82 7.47
C ILE A 247 -8.93 13.35 7.52
N TYR A 248 -9.29 14.04 6.43
CA TYR A 248 -9.42 15.51 6.42
C TYR A 248 -10.84 15.99 6.51
N ALA A 249 -11.15 16.86 7.47
CA ALA A 249 -12.45 17.52 7.51
C ALA A 249 -12.68 18.40 6.26
N ASP A 250 -11.65 19.12 5.80
CA ASP A 250 -11.86 20.31 4.95
C ASP A 250 -11.65 20.11 3.43
N CYS A 251 -11.12 18.97 2.99
CA CYS A 251 -10.94 18.69 1.56
C CYS A 251 -12.08 17.83 1.04
N ASN A 252 -12.89 18.33 0.10
CA ASN A 252 -13.88 17.50 -0.59
C ASN A 252 -13.34 17.10 -1.96
N LEU A 253 -13.19 15.80 -2.19
CA LEU A 253 -12.88 15.30 -3.51
C LEU A 253 -14.14 15.39 -4.38
N VAL A 254 -14.16 16.34 -5.31
CA VAL A 254 -15.26 16.48 -6.27
C VAL A 254 -14.86 15.74 -7.54
N PHE A 255 -15.44 14.58 -7.76
CA PHE A 255 -15.46 13.98 -9.09
C PHE A 255 -16.55 14.69 -9.89
N SER A 256 -16.18 15.43 -10.93
CA SER A 256 -17.16 15.90 -11.91
C SER A 256 -17.64 14.68 -12.68
N ASN A 257 -18.84 14.21 -12.35
CA ASN A 257 -19.51 13.13 -13.08
C ASN A 257 -20.15 13.62 -14.39
N ASP A 258 -20.00 14.91 -14.71
CA ASP A 258 -20.81 15.54 -15.74
C ASP A 258 -20.40 15.10 -17.14
N PHE A 259 -19.16 14.62 -17.34
CA PHE A 259 -18.72 14.05 -18.61
C PHE A 259 -17.60 13.04 -18.43
N ILE A 260 -17.87 11.77 -18.75
CA ILE A 260 -16.82 10.84 -19.20
C ILE A 260 -16.83 10.91 -20.71
N ASP A 261 -15.95 11.71 -21.28
CA ASP A 261 -15.76 11.75 -22.73
C ASP A 261 -14.99 10.51 -23.15
N PHE A 262 -15.68 9.56 -23.77
CA PHE A 262 -15.07 8.36 -24.36
C PHE A 262 -14.44 8.65 -25.73
N GLY A 263 -14.43 9.91 -26.16
CA GLY A 263 -14.19 10.31 -27.54
C GLY A 263 -15.32 9.88 -28.48
N THR A 264 -15.20 10.22 -29.75
CA THR A 264 -16.09 9.73 -30.80
C THR A 264 -15.81 8.24 -31.05
N VAL A 265 -16.76 7.36 -30.72
CA VAL A 265 -16.69 5.95 -31.13
C VAL A 265 -17.00 5.86 -32.62
N SER A 266 -15.96 5.84 -33.47
CA SER A 266 -16.14 5.57 -34.90
C SER A 266 -16.15 4.06 -35.13
N TYR A 267 -17.31 3.51 -35.48
CA TYR A 267 -17.37 2.17 -36.06
C TYR A 267 -16.89 2.27 -37.52
N PRO A 268 -15.89 1.47 -37.95
CA PRO A 268 -15.69 1.31 -39.38
C PRO A 268 -17.00 0.72 -39.94
N LEU A 269 -17.64 1.47 -40.82
CA LEU A 269 -18.87 1.10 -41.50
C LEU A 269 -18.55 0.08 -42.61
N TYR A 270 -17.96 -1.05 -42.22
CA TYR A 270 -17.81 -2.25 -43.02
C TYR A 270 -17.43 -3.41 -42.10
N ILE A 271 -18.33 -4.39 -41.96
CA ILE A 271 -18.08 -5.66 -41.27
C ILE A 271 -17.91 -6.71 -42.38
N PRO A 272 -16.68 -7.12 -42.73
CA PRO A 272 -16.48 -8.42 -43.34
C PRO A 272 -16.74 -9.51 -42.29
N GLU A 273 -17.39 -10.58 -42.70
CA GLU A 273 -17.61 -11.78 -41.89
C GLU A 273 -16.27 -12.43 -41.50
N GLU A 274 -16.03 -12.61 -40.19
CA GLU A 274 -14.98 -13.44 -39.54
C GLU A 274 -13.50 -13.10 -39.92
N GLU A 275 -12.48 -12.98 -39.07
CA GLU A 275 -12.16 -13.37 -37.70
C GLU A 275 -11.39 -12.16 -37.05
N ASP A 276 -11.21 -12.16 -35.73
CA ASP A 276 -10.48 -11.15 -34.94
C ASP A 276 -11.16 -9.77 -34.75
N ARG A 277 -12.01 -9.70 -33.71
CA ARG A 277 -12.56 -8.46 -33.18
C ARG A 277 -11.50 -7.70 -32.37
N ILE A 278 -10.68 -6.89 -33.03
CA ILE A 278 -9.79 -5.93 -32.35
C ILE A 278 -10.50 -4.57 -32.26
N LEU A 279 -10.80 -4.15 -31.03
CA LEU A 279 -11.32 -2.81 -30.75
C LEU A 279 -10.15 -1.82 -30.70
N TYR A 280 -10.10 -0.89 -31.64
CA TYR A 280 -9.15 0.23 -31.61
C TYR A 280 -9.82 1.44 -30.96
N ILE A 281 -9.30 1.87 -29.82
CA ILE A 281 -9.66 3.14 -29.19
C ILE A 281 -8.49 4.10 -29.40
N LYS A 282 -8.73 5.20 -30.14
CA LYS A 282 -7.76 6.27 -30.34
C LYS A 282 -8.24 7.50 -29.60
N ASN A 283 -7.49 7.96 -28.60
CA ASN A 283 -7.73 9.26 -27.97
C ASN A 283 -7.34 10.37 -28.97
N ILE A 284 -8.25 11.30 -29.24
CA ILE A 284 -8.09 12.42 -30.18
C ILE A 284 -8.21 13.80 -29.51
N GLY A 285 -8.23 13.87 -28.18
CA GLY A 285 -8.27 15.11 -27.41
C GLY A 285 -8.01 14.89 -25.93
#